data_AF-A0A7K4NDU0-F1
#
_entry.id   AF-A0A7K4NDU0-F1
#
_cell.length_a   1.000
_cell.length_b   1.000
_cell.length_c   1.000
_cell.angle_alpha   90.00
_cell.angle_beta   90.00
_cell.angle_gamma   90.00
#
_symmetry.space_group_name_H-M   'P 1'
#
loop_
_entity.id
_entity.type
_entity.pdbx_description
1 polymer ?
#
loop_
_entity_poly.entity_id
_entity_poly.type
_entity_poly.pdbx_seq_one_letter_code
_entity_poly.pdbx_strand_id
1 'polypeptide(L)'
;MLRKTITVIAFLSFFIAVGGISPVFASSQLEVTIDPNSDTAYAKMVYQRSISIDYSDGGKLAETMNGKSEKISFTAIASNPGIESLIAKLNSYFASQGSQASISDLSLEYKSTLTGRSTSMSVDYTIILRPTIENIVIKHGSGNDPTLLDADWRGFGALGPVVINTPTYGDVEINLPISSFEKFTPSLALSLKASDAAELLYTRLMDGDEIKAQPIGNWHFLFDPTGI
;
A
#
# COMPACT_ATOMS: atom_id res chain seq x y z
N MET A 1 -19.90 -30.38 -52.79
CA MET A 1 -19.38 -29.04 -52.43
C MET A 1 -19.69 -28.79 -50.97
N LEU A 2 -18.65 -28.72 -50.12
CA LEU A 2 -18.78 -28.50 -48.68
C LEU A 2 -19.13 -27.02 -48.44
N ARG A 3 -20.32 -26.74 -47.89
CA ARG A 3 -20.72 -25.39 -47.48
C ARG A 3 -19.81 -24.96 -46.33
N LYS A 4 -18.94 -23.96 -46.57
CA LYS A 4 -18.14 -23.33 -45.52
C LYS A 4 -19.07 -22.47 -44.67
N THR A 5 -19.41 -22.95 -43.48
CA THR A 5 -20.08 -22.15 -42.45
C THR A 5 -19.06 -21.19 -41.85
N ILE A 6 -19.28 -19.89 -41.98
CA ILE A 6 -18.50 -18.86 -41.30
C ILE A 6 -19.12 -18.66 -39.92
N THR A 7 -18.44 -19.11 -38.88
CA THR A 7 -18.77 -18.78 -37.50
C THR A 7 -18.11 -17.44 -37.17
N VAL A 8 -18.90 -16.37 -37.11
CA VAL A 8 -18.43 -15.08 -36.57
C VAL A 8 -18.49 -15.17 -35.05
N ILE A 9 -17.33 -15.34 -34.41
CA ILE A 9 -17.20 -15.14 -32.97
C ILE A 9 -17.09 -13.64 -32.74
N ALA A 10 -18.21 -12.99 -32.46
CA ALA A 10 -18.23 -11.61 -32.01
C ALA A 10 -17.69 -11.57 -30.58
N PHE A 11 -16.44 -11.13 -30.40
CA PHE A 11 -15.98 -10.67 -29.10
C PHE A 11 -16.74 -9.38 -28.80
N LEU A 12 -17.68 -9.45 -27.84
CA LEU A 12 -18.32 -8.27 -27.28
C LEU A 12 -17.24 -7.50 -26.51
N SER A 13 -16.58 -6.58 -27.22
CA SER A 13 -15.66 -5.61 -26.64
C SER A 13 -16.53 -4.64 -25.85
N PHE A 14 -16.55 -4.78 -24.53
CA PHE A 14 -17.14 -3.77 -23.66
C PHE A 14 -16.27 -2.51 -23.80
N PHE A 15 -16.76 -1.50 -24.52
CA PHE A 15 -16.20 -0.16 -24.46
C PHE A 15 -16.52 0.41 -23.08
N ILE A 16 -15.57 0.28 -22.17
CA ILE A 16 -15.57 0.95 -20.87
C ILE A 16 -14.92 2.32 -21.12
N ALA A 17 -15.76 3.37 -21.20
CA ALA A 17 -15.28 4.75 -21.22
C ALA A 17 -14.85 5.13 -19.80
N VAL A 18 -13.55 5.08 -19.52
CA VAL A 18 -12.95 5.62 -18.29
C VAL A 18 -12.54 7.05 -18.58
N GLY A 19 -13.17 8.02 -17.93
CA GLY A 19 -12.88 9.45 -18.06
C GLY A 19 -11.51 9.86 -17.48
N GLY A 20 -10.87 8.97 -16.74
CA GLY A 20 -9.52 9.12 -16.23
C GLY A 20 -9.34 8.42 -14.88
N ILE A 21 -8.10 8.07 -14.55
CA ILE A 21 -7.70 7.61 -13.23
C ILE A 21 -6.75 8.67 -12.67
N SER A 22 -7.09 9.25 -11.54
CA SER A 22 -6.18 10.13 -10.81
C SER A 22 -5.82 9.49 -9.47
N PRO A 23 -4.53 9.52 -9.07
CA PRO A 23 -4.16 9.26 -7.68
C PRO A 23 -4.63 10.48 -6.89
N VAL A 24 -5.77 10.37 -6.19
CA VAL A 24 -6.38 11.56 -5.60
C VAL A 24 -5.62 11.97 -4.33
N PHE A 25 -5.04 11.02 -3.57
CA PHE A 25 -4.08 11.28 -2.50
C PHE A 25 -3.24 10.02 -2.25
N ALA A 26 -1.91 10.15 -2.14
CA ALA A 26 -1.04 9.15 -1.53
C ALA A 26 -0.30 9.82 -0.39
N SER A 27 -0.38 9.26 0.82
CA SER A 27 0.32 9.78 1.98
C SER A 27 0.94 8.66 2.79
N SER A 28 2.12 8.95 3.31
CA SER A 28 2.86 8.10 4.23
C SER A 28 3.13 8.92 5.48
N GLN A 29 2.75 8.40 6.64
CA GLN A 29 2.97 9.04 7.93
C GLN A 29 3.76 8.10 8.84
N LEU A 30 4.78 8.65 9.51
CA LEU A 30 5.60 7.97 10.50
C LEU A 30 5.39 8.60 11.88
N GLU A 31 4.96 7.79 12.84
CA GLU A 31 5.02 8.10 14.27
C GLU A 31 6.08 7.18 14.90
N VAL A 32 6.95 7.71 15.77
CA VAL A 32 8.03 6.93 16.40
C VAL A 32 8.23 7.35 17.84
N THR A 33 8.49 6.36 18.69
CA THR A 33 9.02 6.54 20.04
C THR A 33 10.38 5.87 20.12
N ILE A 34 11.41 6.65 20.48
CA ILE A 34 12.78 6.19 20.71
C ILE A 34 13.10 6.39 22.19
N ASP A 35 13.47 5.33 22.89
CA ASP A 35 14.07 5.44 24.22
C ASP A 35 15.58 5.68 24.06
N PRO A 36 16.12 6.82 24.53
CA PRO A 36 17.55 7.15 24.38
C PRO A 36 18.49 6.17 25.12
N ASN A 37 17.96 5.34 26.02
CA ASN A 37 18.71 4.31 26.74
C ASN A 37 18.53 2.91 26.15
N SER A 38 17.76 2.79 25.06
CA SER A 38 17.47 1.52 24.40
C SER A 38 18.01 1.52 22.97
N ASP A 39 18.26 0.33 22.46
CA ASP A 39 18.56 0.08 21.06
C ASP A 39 17.29 -0.31 20.26
N THR A 40 16.13 0.07 20.78
CA THR A 40 14.83 -0.29 20.24
C THR A 40 13.97 0.94 20.01
N ALA A 41 13.32 1.00 18.85
CA ALA A 41 12.28 1.96 18.52
C ALA A 41 10.93 1.25 18.30
N TYR A 42 9.87 1.90 18.78
CA TYR A 42 8.50 1.52 18.47
C TYR A 42 7.94 2.53 17.49
N ALA A 43 7.52 2.07 16.32
CA ALA A 43 7.00 2.94 15.28
C ALA A 43 5.56 2.59 14.90
N LYS A 44 4.91 3.53 14.22
CA LYS A 44 3.66 3.34 13.51
C LYS A 44 3.78 4.02 12.16
N MET A 45 3.66 3.22 11.10
CA MET A 45 3.67 3.65 9.72
C MET A 45 2.27 3.52 9.13
N VAL A 46 1.72 4.62 8.64
CA VAL A 46 0.42 4.65 7.98
C VAL A 46 0.63 4.96 6.50
N TYR A 47 0.11 4.10 5.64
CA TYR A 47 0.01 4.34 4.20
C TYR A 47 -1.44 4.49 3.82
N GLN A 48 -1.77 5.58 3.15
CA GLN A 48 -3.10 5.83 2.61
C GLN A 48 -2.98 6.13 1.12
N ARG A 49 -3.87 5.52 0.34
CA ARG A 49 -4.04 5.85 -1.07
C ARG A 49 -5.50 5.80 -1.45
N SER A 50 -5.95 6.76 -2.25
CA SER A 50 -7.26 6.71 -2.91
C SER A 50 -7.07 6.70 -4.42
N ILE A 51 -7.68 5.71 -5.08
CA ILE A 51 -7.73 5.63 -6.53
C ILE A 51 -9.17 5.84 -6.96
N SER A 52 -9.40 6.90 -7.73
CA SER A 52 -10.73 7.23 -8.26
C SER A 52 -10.79 7.01 -9.76
N ILE A 53 -11.91 6.45 -10.21
CA ILE A 53 -12.21 6.21 -11.62
C ILE A 53 -13.46 7.02 -11.95
N ASP A 54 -13.30 7.93 -12.90
CA ASP A 54 -14.42 8.69 -13.44
C ASP A 54 -15.08 7.94 -14.61
N TYR A 55 -16.41 7.93 -14.59
CA TYR A 55 -17.25 7.44 -15.69
C TYR A 55 -18.46 8.37 -15.87
N SER A 56 -18.23 9.68 -15.83
CA SER A 56 -19.30 10.69 -15.96
C SER A 56 -20.08 10.57 -17.26
N ASP A 57 -19.47 10.03 -18.30
CA ASP A 57 -20.09 9.76 -19.61
C ASP A 57 -21.07 8.56 -19.59
N GLY A 58 -21.21 7.91 -18.43
CA GLY A 58 -22.17 6.84 -18.19
C GLY A 58 -21.66 5.45 -18.60
N GLY A 59 -22.55 4.65 -19.19
CA GLY A 59 -22.27 3.27 -19.58
C GLY A 59 -22.43 2.25 -18.45
N LYS A 60 -22.01 1.01 -18.72
CA LYS A 60 -22.29 -0.14 -17.83
C LYS A 60 -21.64 -0.03 -16.44
N LEU A 61 -20.53 0.71 -16.33
CA LEU A 61 -19.93 1.01 -15.03
C LEU A 61 -20.86 1.84 -14.16
N ALA A 62 -21.46 2.91 -14.69
CA ALA A 62 -22.43 3.73 -13.96
C ALA A 62 -23.61 2.90 -13.43
N GLU A 63 -24.13 1.97 -14.23
CA GLU A 63 -25.23 1.08 -13.85
C GLU A 63 -24.85 0.08 -12.75
N THR A 64 -23.63 -0.49 -12.83
CA THR A 64 -23.20 -1.57 -11.93
C THR A 64 -22.54 -1.10 -10.64
N MET A 65 -22.03 0.11 -10.63
CA MET A 65 -21.28 0.67 -9.49
C MET A 65 -22.13 1.55 -8.61
N ASN A 66 -23.24 2.13 -9.10
CA ASN A 66 -24.05 3.04 -8.31
C ASN A 66 -24.57 2.38 -7.02
N GLY A 67 -24.14 2.89 -5.86
CA GLY A 67 -24.53 2.37 -4.55
C GLY A 67 -23.78 1.10 -4.12
N LYS A 68 -22.82 0.61 -4.92
CA LYS A 68 -22.00 -0.56 -4.58
C LYS A 68 -20.98 -0.18 -3.51
N SER A 69 -20.89 -1.00 -2.46
CA SER A 69 -19.89 -0.85 -1.40
C SER A 69 -19.32 -2.21 -1.03
N GLU A 70 -18.00 -2.37 -1.14
CA GLU A 70 -17.29 -3.59 -0.73
C GLU A 70 -16.10 -3.25 0.14
N LYS A 71 -15.75 -4.15 1.07
CA LYS A 71 -14.68 -3.90 2.04
C LYS A 71 -13.92 -5.18 2.35
N ILE A 72 -12.59 -5.06 2.38
CA ILE A 72 -11.69 -6.02 3.03
C ILE A 72 -11.08 -5.31 4.21
N SER A 73 -11.10 -5.94 5.38
CA SER A 73 -10.42 -5.40 6.55
C SER A 73 -10.06 -6.52 7.52
N PHE A 74 -8.81 -6.52 7.95
CA PHE A 74 -8.27 -7.50 8.89
C PHE A 74 -7.04 -6.95 9.61
N THR A 75 -6.65 -7.65 10.67
CA THR A 75 -5.37 -7.45 11.35
C THR A 75 -4.56 -8.74 11.28
N ALA A 76 -3.24 -8.63 11.38
CA ALA A 76 -2.33 -9.76 11.46
C ALA A 76 -1.11 -9.40 12.32
N ILE A 77 -0.51 -10.42 12.93
CA ILE A 77 0.65 -10.31 13.83
C ILE A 77 1.71 -11.34 13.44
N ALA A 78 2.87 -11.33 14.10
CA ALA A 78 4.02 -12.18 13.77
C ALA A 78 3.73 -13.70 13.70
N SER A 79 2.69 -14.22 14.36
CA SER A 79 2.30 -15.63 14.22
C SER A 79 1.69 -15.99 12.84
N ASN A 80 1.44 -15.00 11.98
CA ASN A 80 0.99 -15.19 10.61
C ASN A 80 2.21 -15.31 9.66
N PRO A 81 2.32 -16.38 8.85
CA PRO A 81 3.46 -16.55 7.92
C PRO A 81 3.62 -15.41 6.90
N GLY A 82 2.51 -14.76 6.50
CA GLY A 82 2.55 -13.57 5.65
C GLY A 82 3.20 -12.37 6.33
N ILE A 83 3.10 -12.26 7.66
CA ILE A 83 3.78 -11.22 8.44
C ILE A 83 5.26 -11.52 8.57
N GLU A 84 5.66 -12.77 8.80
CA GLU A 84 7.08 -13.15 8.78
C GLU A 84 7.73 -12.82 7.43
N SER A 85 7.04 -13.12 6.32
CA SER A 85 7.49 -12.75 4.98
C SER A 85 7.58 -11.23 4.78
N LEU A 86 6.63 -10.47 5.33
CA LEU A 86 6.66 -9.01 5.31
C LEU A 86 7.84 -8.46 6.13
N ILE A 87 8.11 -8.97 7.32
CA ILE A 87 9.28 -8.61 8.14
C ILE A 87 10.56 -8.82 7.32
N ALA A 88 10.71 -9.98 6.68
CA ALA A 88 11.88 -10.27 5.85
C ALA A 88 12.05 -9.28 4.69
N LYS A 89 10.95 -8.88 4.02
CA LYS A 89 10.95 -7.87 2.95
C LYS A 89 11.35 -6.49 3.46
N LEU A 90 10.80 -6.06 4.59
CA LEU A 90 11.12 -4.77 5.22
C LEU A 90 12.60 -4.73 5.65
N ASN A 91 13.11 -5.80 6.27
CA ASN A 91 14.52 -5.90 6.65
C ASN A 91 15.45 -5.91 5.43
N SER A 92 15.05 -6.58 4.35
CA SER A 92 15.80 -6.53 3.08
C SER A 92 15.82 -5.11 2.50
N TYR A 93 14.72 -4.36 2.64
CA TYR A 93 14.66 -2.97 2.23
C TYR A 93 15.59 -2.10 3.09
N PHE A 94 15.57 -2.22 4.42
CA PHE A 94 16.51 -1.51 5.32
C PHE A 94 17.97 -1.76 4.94
N ALA A 95 18.35 -3.03 4.74
CA ALA A 95 19.70 -3.37 4.33
C ALA A 95 20.08 -2.73 2.98
N SER A 96 19.15 -2.71 2.01
CA SER A 96 19.36 -2.04 0.72
C SER A 96 19.55 -0.52 0.84
N GLN A 97 19.04 0.06 1.93
CA GLN A 97 19.13 1.48 2.25
C GLN A 97 20.36 1.83 3.10
N GLY A 98 21.22 0.85 3.43
CA GLY A 98 22.43 1.05 4.25
C GLY A 98 22.18 1.00 5.76
N SER A 99 20.96 0.72 6.19
CA SER A 99 20.57 0.62 7.59
C SER A 99 21.05 -0.70 8.20
N GLN A 100 21.57 -0.65 9.42
CA GLN A 100 21.86 -1.81 10.28
C GLN A 100 20.64 -2.23 11.13
N ALA A 101 19.66 -1.34 11.27
CA ALA A 101 18.44 -1.64 12.02
C ALA A 101 17.65 -2.82 11.41
N SER A 102 16.88 -3.50 12.26
CA SER A 102 16.08 -4.66 11.88
C SER A 102 14.75 -4.71 12.62
N ILE A 103 13.70 -5.14 11.96
CA ILE A 103 12.39 -5.42 12.54
C ILE A 103 12.39 -6.81 13.16
N SER A 104 12.06 -6.89 14.45
CA SER A 104 11.94 -8.15 15.20
C SER A 104 10.49 -8.59 15.43
N ASP A 105 9.55 -7.64 15.46
CA ASP A 105 8.11 -7.90 15.56
C ASP A 105 7.32 -6.91 14.71
N LEU A 106 6.14 -7.32 14.26
CA LEU A 106 5.26 -6.52 13.41
C LEU A 106 3.80 -6.88 13.63
N SER A 107 2.99 -5.85 13.88
CA SER A 107 1.54 -5.94 13.68
C SER A 107 1.10 -5.09 12.48
N LEU A 108 0.07 -5.61 11.80
CA LEU A 108 -0.51 -5.06 10.59
C LEU A 108 -2.01 -4.82 10.80
N GLU A 109 -2.49 -3.66 10.37
CA GLU A 109 -3.89 -3.41 10.07
C GLU A 109 -4.04 -3.11 8.58
N TYR A 110 -4.97 -3.79 7.91
CA TYR A 110 -5.27 -3.55 6.51
C TYR A 110 -6.74 -3.21 6.32
N LYS A 111 -7.02 -2.24 5.44
CA LYS A 111 -8.35 -1.93 4.95
C LYS A 111 -8.28 -1.53 3.48
N SER A 112 -9.17 -2.10 2.69
CA SER A 112 -9.49 -1.64 1.34
C SER A 112 -11.01 -1.51 1.21
N THR A 113 -11.49 -0.38 0.73
CA THR A 113 -12.93 -0.10 0.58
C THR A 113 -13.22 0.42 -0.80
N LEU A 114 -14.05 -0.29 -1.54
CA LEU A 114 -14.60 0.17 -2.80
C LEU A 114 -15.92 0.89 -2.56
N THR A 115 -16.03 2.10 -3.08
CA THR A 115 -17.26 2.91 -3.04
C THR A 115 -17.63 3.32 -4.46
N GLY A 116 -18.74 2.78 -4.97
CA GLY A 116 -19.28 3.14 -6.27
C GLY A 116 -20.41 4.17 -6.16
N ARG A 117 -20.41 5.14 -7.07
CA ARG A 117 -21.38 6.23 -7.18
C ARG A 117 -21.97 6.23 -8.59
N SER A 118 -22.93 7.11 -8.85
CA SER A 118 -23.59 7.21 -10.16
C SER A 118 -22.65 7.58 -11.31
N THR A 119 -21.60 8.36 -11.05
CA THR A 119 -20.67 8.88 -12.07
C THR A 119 -19.21 8.57 -11.81
N SER A 120 -18.88 7.98 -10.66
CA SER A 120 -17.50 7.68 -10.29
C SER A 120 -17.42 6.57 -9.24
N MET A 121 -16.26 5.94 -9.14
CA MET A 121 -15.94 5.05 -8.02
C MET A 121 -14.61 5.43 -7.39
N SER A 122 -14.43 5.03 -6.13
CA SER A 122 -13.13 5.06 -5.46
C SER A 122 -12.80 3.70 -4.86
N VAL A 123 -11.50 3.40 -4.79
CA VAL A 123 -10.97 2.38 -3.89
C VAL A 123 -9.99 3.06 -2.95
N ASP A 124 -10.31 2.98 -1.67
CA ASP A 124 -9.57 3.62 -0.58
C ASP A 124 -8.79 2.56 0.19
N TYR A 125 -7.48 2.72 0.25
CA TYR A 125 -6.53 1.80 0.86
C TYR A 125 -5.98 2.41 2.15
N THR A 126 -5.83 1.58 3.18
CA THR A 126 -5.13 1.93 4.41
C THR A 126 -4.33 0.72 4.89
N ILE A 127 -3.03 0.92 5.07
CA ILE A 127 -2.11 -0.05 5.66
C ILE A 127 -1.51 0.63 6.89
N ILE A 128 -1.61 0.00 8.04
CA ILE A 128 -0.94 0.46 9.26
C ILE A 128 0.01 -0.62 9.75
N LEU A 129 1.30 -0.31 9.77
CA LEU A 129 2.34 -1.16 10.32
C LEU A 129 2.75 -0.62 11.69
N ARG A 130 2.88 -1.50 12.68
CA ARG A 130 3.49 -1.19 13.97
C ARG A 130 4.64 -2.16 14.25
N PRO A 131 5.85 -1.81 13.82
CA PRO A 131 7.04 -2.61 14.01
C PRO A 131 7.72 -2.31 15.35
N THR A 132 8.36 -3.33 15.89
CA THR A 132 9.46 -3.20 16.84
C THR A 132 10.76 -3.22 16.05
N ILE A 133 11.53 -2.15 16.13
CA ILE A 133 12.78 -1.96 15.36
C ILE A 133 13.93 -2.01 16.35
N GLU A 134 14.92 -2.84 16.07
CA GLU A 134 16.13 -3.06 16.87
C GLU A 134 17.37 -2.59 16.12
N ASN A 135 18.50 -2.47 16.83
CA ASN A 135 19.81 -2.12 16.28
C ASN A 135 19.84 -0.71 15.65
N ILE A 136 19.08 0.23 16.22
CA ILE A 136 19.04 1.63 15.77
C ILE A 136 20.24 2.44 16.26
N VAL A 137 21.00 1.98 17.25
CA VAL A 137 22.19 2.64 17.79
C VAL A 137 23.44 2.09 17.13
N ILE A 138 24.18 2.96 16.44
CA ILE A 138 25.48 2.62 15.84
C ILE A 138 26.57 2.63 16.91
N LYS A 139 26.53 3.64 17.78
CA LYS A 139 27.49 3.81 18.86
C LYS A 139 26.85 4.55 20.02
N HIS A 140 26.87 3.94 21.20
CA HIS A 140 26.48 4.62 22.42
C HIS A 140 27.44 5.76 22.76
N GLY A 141 26.88 6.90 23.12
CA GLY A 141 27.62 8.01 23.68
C GLY A 141 28.15 7.72 25.08
N SER A 142 29.12 8.49 25.54
CA SER A 142 29.62 8.44 26.91
C SER A 142 30.17 9.80 27.33
N GLY A 143 29.86 10.24 28.56
CA GLY A 143 30.25 11.58 29.01
C GLY A 143 29.62 12.68 28.16
N ASN A 144 30.46 13.43 27.42
CA ASN A 144 30.01 14.48 26.49
C ASN A 144 29.88 13.98 25.04
N ASP A 145 30.23 12.74 24.75
CA ASP A 145 30.10 12.18 23.40
C ASP A 145 28.65 11.81 23.12
N PRO A 146 28.02 12.31 22.05
CA PRO A 146 26.64 11.97 21.72
C PRO A 146 26.51 10.53 21.22
N THR A 147 25.35 9.92 21.46
CA THR A 147 24.97 8.65 20.84
C THR A 147 24.77 8.85 19.33
N LEU A 148 25.36 7.95 18.54
CA LEU A 148 25.19 7.89 17.09
C LEU A 148 24.07 6.91 16.75
N LEU A 149 23.03 7.42 16.09
CA LEU A 149 21.84 6.67 15.69
C LEU A 149 21.87 6.37 14.19
N ASP A 150 21.55 5.14 13.81
CA ASP A 150 21.12 4.77 12.47
C ASP A 150 19.72 5.34 12.25
N ALA A 151 19.58 6.16 11.22
CA ALA A 151 18.32 6.76 10.83
C ALA A 151 17.92 6.36 9.39
N ASP A 152 18.64 5.45 8.75
CA ASP A 152 18.35 5.05 7.36
C ASP A 152 17.14 4.10 7.28
N TRP A 153 16.72 3.51 8.40
CA TRP A 153 15.48 2.73 8.54
C TRP A 153 14.19 3.55 8.39
N ARG A 154 14.26 4.88 8.45
CA ARG A 154 13.07 5.77 8.44
C ARG A 154 12.26 5.70 7.14
N GLY A 155 12.86 5.25 6.04
CA GLY A 155 12.15 4.96 4.79
C GLY A 155 11.51 3.58 4.85
N PHE A 156 10.38 3.44 5.52
CA PHE A 156 9.69 2.14 5.51
C PHE A 156 9.14 1.83 4.12
N GLY A 157 9.39 0.64 3.59
CA GLY A 157 8.85 0.24 2.30
C GLY A 157 8.97 -1.25 2.04
N ALA A 158 8.02 -1.81 1.30
CA ALA A 158 8.07 -3.19 0.84
C ALA A 158 8.08 -3.23 -0.69
N LEU A 159 9.08 -3.91 -1.26
CA LEU A 159 9.16 -4.09 -2.70
C LEU A 159 8.32 -5.30 -3.16
N GLY A 160 7.59 -5.09 -4.26
CA GLY A 160 6.76 -6.10 -4.90
C GLY A 160 5.55 -6.53 -4.06
N PRO A 161 4.87 -7.62 -4.45
CA PRO A 161 3.68 -8.12 -3.75
C PRO A 161 3.95 -8.49 -2.29
N VAL A 162 2.97 -8.26 -1.42
CA VAL A 162 2.92 -8.69 -0.02
C VAL A 162 1.59 -9.41 0.23
N VAL A 163 1.64 -10.73 0.28
CA VAL A 163 0.46 -11.57 0.48
C VAL A 163 0.30 -11.91 1.96
N ILE A 164 -0.88 -11.62 2.51
CA ILE A 164 -1.25 -12.01 3.87
C ILE A 164 -2.35 -13.07 3.80
N ASN A 165 -2.11 -14.21 4.43
CA ASN A 165 -3.11 -15.27 4.53
C ASN A 165 -4.12 -14.88 5.62
N THR A 166 -5.41 -14.87 5.28
CA THR A 166 -6.48 -14.50 6.21
C THR A 166 -7.54 -15.61 6.27
N PRO A 167 -8.12 -15.90 7.45
CA PRO A 167 -9.20 -16.88 7.56
C PRO A 167 -10.45 -16.49 6.75
N THR A 168 -10.79 -15.20 6.72
CA THR A 168 -12.03 -14.71 6.12
C THR A 168 -11.90 -14.48 4.61
N TYR A 169 -10.75 -14.01 4.14
CA TYR A 169 -10.59 -13.55 2.76
C TYR A 169 -9.63 -14.42 1.95
N GLY A 170 -9.07 -15.48 2.54
CA GLY A 170 -7.96 -16.25 1.95
C GLY A 170 -6.72 -15.39 1.82
N ASP A 171 -5.94 -15.64 0.78
CA ASP A 171 -4.76 -14.85 0.45
C ASP A 171 -5.16 -13.46 -0.03
N VAL A 172 -4.58 -12.44 0.59
CA VAL A 172 -4.82 -11.03 0.23
C VAL A 172 -3.50 -10.34 -0.08
N GLU A 173 -3.37 -9.88 -1.31
CA GLU A 173 -2.29 -8.98 -1.70
C GLU A 173 -2.58 -7.55 -1.20
N ILE A 174 -1.69 -6.99 -0.38
CA ILE A 174 -1.91 -5.70 0.30
C ILE A 174 -1.06 -4.55 -0.21
N ASN A 175 -0.06 -4.79 -1.07
CA ASN A 175 0.89 -3.76 -1.50
C ASN A 175 0.60 -3.21 -2.90
N LEU A 176 -0.07 -3.97 -3.76
CA LEU A 176 -0.40 -3.56 -5.13
C LEU A 176 -1.88 -3.20 -5.23
N PRO A 177 -2.22 -1.95 -5.60
CA PRO A 177 -3.62 -1.50 -5.66
C PRO A 177 -4.53 -2.39 -6.51
N ILE A 178 -4.02 -2.92 -7.62
CA ILE A 178 -4.79 -3.77 -8.55
C ILE A 178 -5.51 -4.94 -7.86
N SER A 179 -4.96 -5.48 -6.76
CA SER A 179 -5.51 -6.66 -6.06
C SER A 179 -6.94 -6.44 -5.56
N SER A 180 -7.27 -5.23 -5.12
CA SER A 180 -8.63 -4.91 -4.65
C SER A 180 -9.62 -4.85 -5.80
N PHE A 181 -9.20 -4.34 -6.96
CA PHE A 181 -10.03 -4.36 -8.17
C PHE A 181 -10.26 -5.79 -8.65
N GLU A 182 -9.25 -6.66 -8.62
CA GLU A 182 -9.39 -8.07 -8.99
C GLU A 182 -10.41 -8.79 -8.10
N LYS A 183 -10.47 -8.43 -6.82
CA LYS A 183 -11.37 -9.03 -5.84
C LYS A 183 -12.80 -8.50 -5.94
N PHE A 184 -12.97 -7.19 -6.01
CA PHE A 184 -14.29 -6.54 -5.98
C PHE A 184 -14.94 -6.46 -7.37
N THR A 185 -14.14 -6.24 -8.41
CA THR A 185 -14.61 -5.95 -9.77
C THR A 185 -13.68 -6.59 -10.84
N PRO A 186 -13.65 -7.92 -10.99
CA PRO A 186 -12.68 -8.61 -11.85
C PRO A 186 -12.67 -8.13 -13.31
N SER A 187 -13.85 -7.83 -13.89
CA SER A 187 -13.97 -7.32 -15.25
C SER A 187 -13.35 -5.94 -15.44
N LEU A 188 -13.52 -5.06 -14.43
CA LEU A 188 -12.88 -3.75 -14.43
C LEU A 188 -11.37 -3.90 -14.26
N ALA A 189 -10.91 -4.78 -13.37
CA ALA A 189 -9.48 -5.04 -13.19
C ALA A 189 -8.78 -5.47 -14.49
N LEU A 190 -9.41 -6.36 -15.27
CA LEU A 190 -8.90 -6.77 -16.58
C LEU A 190 -8.79 -5.58 -17.55
N SER A 191 -9.79 -4.71 -17.57
CA SER A 191 -9.81 -3.52 -18.44
C SER A 191 -8.74 -2.51 -18.03
N LEU A 192 -8.58 -2.30 -16.73
CA LEU A 192 -7.59 -1.41 -16.15
C LEU A 192 -6.15 -1.86 -16.45
N LYS A 193 -5.88 -3.17 -16.36
CA LYS A 193 -4.56 -3.75 -16.72
C LYS A 193 -4.18 -3.56 -18.19
N ALA A 194 -5.17 -3.47 -19.07
CA ALA A 194 -4.96 -3.25 -20.50
C ALA A 194 -4.90 -1.76 -20.86
N SER A 195 -5.10 -0.87 -19.89
CA SER A 195 -5.09 0.58 -20.08
C SER A 195 -3.76 1.21 -19.69
N ASP A 196 -3.56 2.47 -20.08
CA ASP A 196 -2.39 3.26 -19.69
C ASP A 196 -2.30 3.47 -18.16
N ALA A 197 -3.39 3.26 -17.42
CA ALA A 197 -3.41 3.37 -15.97
C ALA A 197 -2.86 2.14 -15.23
N ALA A 198 -2.45 1.09 -15.96
CA ALA A 198 -1.89 -0.12 -15.37
C ALA A 198 -0.69 0.21 -14.46
N GLU A 199 0.20 1.12 -14.87
CA GLU A 199 1.39 1.50 -14.10
C GLU A 199 1.05 2.00 -12.69
N LEU A 200 0.03 2.86 -12.57
CA LEU A 200 -0.43 3.39 -11.28
C LEU A 200 -0.99 2.28 -10.37
N LEU A 201 -1.60 1.26 -10.95
CA LEU A 201 -2.19 0.13 -10.23
C LEU A 201 -1.16 -0.94 -9.81
N TYR A 202 0.05 -0.86 -10.37
CA TYR A 202 1.22 -1.64 -9.97
C TYR A 202 2.23 -0.84 -9.13
N THR A 203 1.99 0.45 -8.92
CA THR A 203 2.80 1.26 -8.00
C THR A 203 2.50 0.84 -6.57
N ARG A 204 3.52 0.44 -5.81
CA ARG A 204 3.39 -0.06 -4.43
C ARG A 204 2.68 0.95 -3.52
N LEU A 205 1.95 0.43 -2.54
CA LEU A 205 1.24 1.20 -1.50
C LEU A 205 2.16 1.50 -0.31
N MET A 206 2.99 0.53 0.09
CA MET A 206 3.99 0.69 1.15
C MET A 206 5.24 1.37 0.60
N ASP A 207 5.15 2.69 0.44
CA ASP A 207 6.23 3.55 -0.03
C ASP A 207 6.49 4.72 0.93
N GLY A 208 7.58 4.62 1.71
CA GLY A 208 8.03 5.64 2.64
C GLY A 208 9.28 6.38 2.19
N ASP A 209 9.68 6.27 0.91
CA ASP A 209 10.95 6.82 0.41
C ASP A 209 11.02 8.35 0.62
N GLU A 210 9.90 9.06 0.47
CA GLU A 210 9.83 10.51 0.71
C GLU A 210 10.13 10.89 2.16
N ILE A 211 9.76 10.05 3.14
CA ILE A 211 10.06 10.29 4.56
C ILE A 211 11.56 10.22 4.80
N LYS A 212 12.25 9.27 4.15
CA LYS A 212 13.72 9.16 4.20
C LYS A 212 14.40 10.35 3.53
N ALA A 213 13.85 10.81 2.40
CA ALA A 213 14.42 11.92 1.64
C ALA A 213 14.38 13.26 2.41
N GLN A 214 13.52 13.38 3.44
CA GLN A 214 13.48 14.56 4.28
C GLN A 214 14.75 14.70 5.15
N PRO A 215 15.31 15.92 5.28
CA PRO A 215 16.38 16.19 6.22
C PRO A 215 16.01 15.78 7.64
N ILE A 216 16.94 15.18 8.39
CA ILE A 216 16.75 14.78 9.80
C ILE A 216 16.23 15.94 10.67
N GLY A 217 16.65 17.17 10.40
CA GLY A 217 16.21 18.36 11.13
C GLY A 217 14.70 18.64 11.04
N ASN A 218 14.03 18.14 9.99
CA ASN A 218 12.60 18.33 9.76
C ASN A 218 11.75 17.24 10.43
N TRP A 219 12.37 16.25 11.08
CA TRP A 219 11.66 15.11 11.64
C TRP A 219 10.78 15.47 12.84
N HIS A 220 11.12 16.54 13.57
CA HIS A 220 10.30 17.08 14.67
C HIS A 220 9.04 17.85 14.19
N PHE A 221 8.91 18.13 12.88
CA PHE A 221 7.81 18.93 12.33
C PHE A 221 6.71 18.10 11.66
N LEU A 222 6.93 16.80 11.40
CA LEU A 222 5.97 15.94 10.68
C LEU A 222 4.80 15.42 11.54
N PHE A 223 4.47 16.12 12.64
CA PHE A 223 3.49 15.67 13.63
C PHE A 223 2.16 16.42 13.63
N ASP A 224 1.91 17.32 12.67
CA ASP A 224 0.63 18.03 12.60
C ASP A 224 0.13 18.20 11.14
N PRO A 225 -0.92 17.44 10.71
CA PRO A 225 -1.55 17.63 9.41
C PRO A 225 -2.42 18.91 9.33
N THR A 226 -2.47 19.75 10.38
CA THR A 226 -3.18 21.03 10.40
C THR A 226 -2.26 22.26 10.35
N GLY A 227 -0.95 22.06 10.18
CA GLY A 227 0.06 23.10 10.35
C GLY A 227 0.76 23.60 9.08
N ILE A 228 0.01 23.93 8.00
CA ILE A 228 0.35 24.98 6.99
C ILE A 228 -0.95 25.64 6.54
#